data_AF-A0A395J2L3-F1
#
_entry.id   AF-A0A395J2L3-F1
#
_cell.length_a   1.000
_cell.length_b   1.000
_cell.length_c   1.000
_cell.angle_alpha   90.00
_cell.angle_beta   90.00
_cell.angle_gamma   90.00
#
_symmetry.space_group_name_H-M   'P 1'
#
loop_
_entity.id
_entity.type
_entity.pdbx_description
1 polymer ?
#
loop_
_entity_poly.entity_id
_entity_poly.type
_entity_poly.pdbx_seq_one_letter_code
_entity_poly.pdbx_strand_id
1 'polypeptide(L)'
;MRFTCTIYRDGKGYVQDAIEGEQFEVLNELVIDRGPSSYISNLELYGDNELLTVVQADGCIFSTPTGSTAYSLSAGGSLVHPDIPAILLTPICPHTLSFRPMILSDTLLLRVSIPRNSRATAYCSFDGKGRVELKQGDHVTIAASQYPFPTVVSSPSEWFDSVSRTLRWNTRGVMQKAWDGMEENQEEVEWDIDTDSACYGSEESSLSASPLRRQMSMLGM
;
A
#
# COMPACT_ATOMS: atom_id res chain seq x y z
N MET A 1 0.10 8.74 -16.18
CA MET A 1 -0.45 9.76 -15.24
C MET A 1 0.65 10.30 -14.35
N ARG A 2 0.48 11.48 -13.76
CA ARG A 2 1.35 12.08 -12.73
C ARG A 2 0.47 12.94 -11.80
N PHE A 3 0.83 13.12 -10.54
CA PHE A 3 0.18 14.11 -9.68
C PHE A 3 0.89 15.44 -9.70
N THR A 4 0.10 16.49 -9.54
CA THR A 4 0.54 17.80 -9.08
C THR A 4 0.09 17.94 -7.63
N CYS A 5 1.06 18.07 -6.73
CA CYS A 5 0.82 18.23 -5.30
C CYS A 5 1.24 19.62 -4.86
N THR A 6 0.35 20.37 -4.21
CA THR A 6 0.66 21.72 -3.72
C THR A 6 0.47 21.77 -2.21
N ILE A 7 1.49 22.26 -1.50
CA ILE A 7 1.43 22.44 -0.06
C ILE A 7 0.88 23.84 0.22
N TYR A 8 -0.10 23.93 1.08
CA TYR A 8 -0.64 25.18 1.59
C TYR A 8 -0.33 25.30 3.09
N ARG A 9 0.26 26.43 3.46
CA ARG A 9 0.61 26.74 4.84
C ARG A 9 -0.48 27.56 5.51
N ASP A 10 -0.72 27.32 6.79
CA ASP A 10 -1.67 28.11 7.56
C ASP A 10 -1.22 29.59 7.61
N GLY A 11 -2.03 30.47 7.03
CA GLY A 11 -1.78 31.90 7.02
C GLY A 11 -1.90 32.50 8.42
N LYS A 12 -0.85 33.14 8.93
CA LYS A 12 -0.92 33.90 10.18
C LYS A 12 -1.57 35.26 9.91
N GLY A 13 -2.89 35.32 9.82
CA GLY A 13 -3.64 36.58 9.59
C GLY A 13 -5.13 36.47 9.90
N TYR A 14 -5.78 37.63 10.10
CA TYR A 14 -7.24 37.76 10.30
C TYR A 14 -8.06 37.45 9.04
N VAL A 15 -7.39 37.34 7.88
CA VAL A 15 -7.96 36.88 6.62
C VAL A 15 -7.49 35.44 6.43
N GLN A 16 -8.44 34.51 6.35
CA GLN A 16 -8.24 33.07 6.39
C GLN A 16 -7.72 32.50 5.05
N ASP A 17 -6.74 33.15 4.42
CA ASP A 17 -6.18 32.66 3.17
C ASP A 17 -4.94 31.81 3.47
N ALA A 18 -5.00 30.54 3.10
CA ALA A 18 -3.85 29.65 3.17
C ALA A 18 -2.80 30.11 2.17
N ILE A 19 -1.54 30.19 2.61
CA ILE A 19 -0.45 30.65 1.77
C ILE A 19 0.01 29.48 0.91
N GLU A 20 -0.09 29.63 -0.40
CA GLU A 20 0.46 28.65 -1.35
C GLU A 20 1.97 28.54 -1.16
N GLY A 21 2.41 27.32 -0.88
CA GLY A 21 3.80 26.96 -0.63
C GLY A 21 4.43 26.30 -1.84
N GLU A 22 5.14 25.20 -1.58
CA GLU A 22 5.87 24.46 -2.61
C GLU A 22 4.95 23.53 -3.40
N GLN A 23 5.25 23.39 -4.68
CA GLN A 23 4.55 22.50 -5.61
C GLN A 23 5.50 21.38 -6.07
N PHE A 24 4.99 20.17 -6.12
CA PHE A 24 5.73 18.95 -6.48
C PHE A 24 4.99 18.16 -7.56
N GLU A 25 5.75 17.63 -8.50
CA GLU A 25 5.25 16.70 -9.51
C GLU A 25 5.66 15.27 -9.12
N VAL A 26 4.68 14.36 -9.05
CA VAL A 26 4.85 13.02 -8.44
C VAL A 26 4.42 11.93 -9.42
N LEU A 27 5.31 11.01 -9.75
CA LEU A 27 5.03 9.93 -10.70
C LEU A 27 4.32 8.75 -10.04
N ASN A 28 4.76 8.32 -8.87
CA ASN A 28 4.30 7.10 -8.21
C ASN A 28 3.32 7.41 -7.08
N GLU A 29 3.78 8.05 -6.00
CA GLU A 29 2.92 8.35 -4.86
C GLU A 29 3.34 9.54 -4.00
N LEU A 30 2.32 10.18 -3.43
CA LEU A 30 2.43 11.03 -2.26
C LEU A 30 2.16 10.17 -1.03
N VAL A 31 3.13 10.14 -0.11
CA VAL A 31 3.00 9.48 1.18
C VAL A 31 2.88 10.54 2.25
N ILE A 32 1.85 10.44 3.09
CA ILE A 32 1.72 11.28 4.29
C ILE A 32 1.79 10.34 5.49
N ASP A 33 2.80 10.50 6.33
CA ASP A 33 3.03 9.67 7.50
C ASP A 33 3.27 10.49 8.78
N ARG A 34 3.16 9.86 9.94
CA ARG A 34 3.37 10.49 11.25
C ARG A 34 4.81 10.99 11.50
N GLY A 35 5.77 10.67 10.64
CA GLY A 35 7.16 11.05 10.79
C GLY A 35 7.81 10.49 12.06
N PRO A 36 8.62 11.28 12.78
CA PRO A 36 9.29 10.84 14.01
C PRO A 36 8.34 10.78 15.22
N SER A 37 7.11 11.27 15.09
CA SER A 37 6.12 11.27 16.17
C SER A 37 5.71 9.85 16.54
N SER A 38 5.59 9.55 17.84
CA SER A 38 5.00 8.30 18.34
C SER A 38 3.48 8.28 18.31
N TYR A 39 2.84 9.44 18.10
CA TYR A 39 1.38 9.53 18.02
C TYR A 39 0.88 9.13 16.62
N ILE A 40 -0.29 8.50 16.60
CA ILE A 40 -1.05 8.20 15.37
C ILE A 40 -1.34 9.52 14.63
N SER A 41 -1.19 9.52 13.31
CA SER A 41 -1.55 10.67 12.49
C SER A 41 -3.07 10.81 12.43
N ASN A 42 -3.57 12.04 12.65
CA ASN A 42 -4.97 12.38 12.49
C ASN A 42 -5.08 13.35 11.32
N LEU A 43 -5.59 12.87 10.18
CA LEU A 43 -5.63 13.63 8.93
C LEU A 43 -7.08 13.72 8.47
N GLU A 44 -7.53 14.90 8.06
CA GLU A 44 -8.83 15.05 7.42
C GLU A 44 -8.65 14.99 5.91
N LEU A 45 -9.33 14.03 5.28
CA LEU A 45 -9.34 13.87 3.84
C LEU A 45 -10.61 14.47 3.25
N TYR A 46 -10.43 15.40 2.33
CA TYR A 46 -11.49 16.04 1.57
C TYR A 46 -11.37 15.69 0.09
N GLY A 47 -12.50 15.56 -0.59
CA GLY A 47 -12.61 15.49 -2.05
C GLY A 47 -13.56 16.58 -2.53
N ASP A 48 -13.14 17.42 -3.47
CA ASP A 48 -13.92 18.55 -3.97
C ASP A 48 -14.51 19.45 -2.86
N ASN A 49 -13.73 19.64 -1.79
CA ASN A 49 -14.07 20.36 -0.56
C ASN A 49 -15.09 19.70 0.39
N GLU A 50 -15.57 18.49 0.09
CA GLU A 50 -16.39 17.70 1.02
C GLU A 50 -15.53 16.76 1.85
N LEU A 51 -15.81 16.65 3.16
CA LEU A 51 -15.09 15.74 4.05
C LEU A 51 -15.46 14.29 3.69
N LEU A 52 -14.50 13.53 3.18
CA LEU A 52 -14.68 12.11 2.86
C LEU A 52 -14.54 11.27 4.12
N THR A 53 -13.43 11.44 4.84
CA THR A 53 -13.15 10.67 6.07
C THR A 53 -12.04 11.31 6.89
N VAL A 54 -11.93 10.88 8.13
CA VAL A 54 -10.82 11.20 9.02
C VAL A 54 -9.92 9.99 9.13
N VAL A 55 -8.69 10.13 8.66
CA VAL A 55 -7.67 9.09 8.68
C VAL A 55 -7.00 9.07 10.05
N GLN A 56 -7.20 7.98 10.77
CA GLN A 56 -6.48 7.65 12.01
C GLN A 56 -5.58 6.44 11.75
N ALA A 57 -4.34 6.70 11.38
CA ALA A 57 -3.41 5.69 10.88
C ALA A 57 -1.95 6.12 11.11
N ASP A 58 -0.98 5.24 10.84
CA ASP A 58 0.42 5.68 10.73
C ASP A 58 0.60 6.67 9.58
N GLY A 59 -0.26 6.57 8.56
CA GLY A 59 -0.31 7.47 7.44
C GLY A 59 -1.31 7.04 6.37
N CYS A 60 -1.23 7.70 5.21
CA CYS A 60 -1.95 7.32 4.00
C CYS A 60 -1.10 7.60 2.76
N ILE A 61 -1.31 6.78 1.73
CA ILE A 61 -0.63 6.84 0.45
C ILE A 61 -1.66 7.22 -0.60
N PHE A 62 -1.34 8.23 -1.41
CA PHE A 62 -2.06 8.58 -2.62
C PHE A 62 -1.18 8.23 -3.79
N SER A 63 -1.58 7.23 -4.57
CA SER A 63 -0.74 6.64 -5.61
C SER A 63 -1.39 6.74 -6.98
N THR A 64 -0.58 6.96 -8.00
CA THR A 64 -1.00 6.85 -9.39
C THR A 64 -1.13 5.37 -9.77
N PRO A 65 -1.74 5.04 -10.92
CA PRO A 65 -1.78 3.67 -11.42
C PRO A 65 -0.38 3.07 -11.61
N THR A 66 0.60 3.89 -12.01
CA THR A 66 2.01 3.48 -12.12
C THR A 66 2.60 3.13 -10.75
N GLY A 67 2.33 3.96 -9.73
CA GLY A 67 2.77 3.72 -8.35
C GLY A 67 2.01 2.61 -7.62
N SER A 68 0.94 2.06 -8.22
CA SER A 68 0.17 0.94 -7.62
C SER A 68 1.02 -0.29 -7.35
N THR A 69 2.16 -0.43 -8.03
CA THR A 69 3.13 -1.52 -7.86
C THR A 69 4.25 -1.20 -6.87
N ALA A 70 4.33 0.05 -6.38
CA ALA A 70 5.37 0.55 -5.48
C ALA A 70 4.92 0.45 -4.02
N TYR A 71 5.03 1.54 -3.24
CA TYR A 71 4.76 1.48 -1.81
C TYR A 71 3.28 1.17 -1.51
N SER A 72 2.37 1.60 -2.39
CA SER A 72 0.94 1.27 -2.30
C SER A 72 0.70 -0.24 -2.26
N LEU A 73 1.39 -1.03 -3.09
CA LEU A 73 1.27 -2.49 -3.11
C LEU A 73 1.68 -3.10 -1.76
N SER A 74 2.82 -2.66 -1.23
CA SER A 74 3.36 -3.14 0.05
C SER A 74 2.43 -2.81 1.22
N ALA A 75 1.70 -1.70 1.15
CA ALA A 75 0.72 -1.30 2.16
C ALA A 75 -0.65 -2.01 2.01
N GLY A 76 -0.79 -2.95 1.05
CA GLY A 76 -2.01 -3.70 0.81
C GLY A 76 -2.97 -3.05 -0.20
N GLY A 77 -2.49 -2.09 -0.98
CA GLY A 77 -3.20 -1.51 -2.11
C GLY A 77 -3.37 -2.51 -3.27
N SER A 78 -4.26 -2.19 -4.21
CA SER A 78 -4.52 -3.03 -5.39
C SER A 78 -3.58 -2.68 -6.55
N LEU A 79 -3.24 -3.69 -7.36
CA LEU A 79 -2.60 -3.49 -8.66
C LEU A 79 -3.58 -2.85 -9.63
N VAL A 80 -3.16 -1.77 -10.29
CA VAL A 80 -3.99 -1.06 -11.26
C VAL A 80 -3.21 -0.90 -12.56
N HIS A 81 -3.89 -1.15 -13.68
CA HIS A 81 -3.28 -1.01 -15.00
C HIS A 81 -2.96 0.48 -15.29
N PRO A 82 -1.78 0.82 -15.86
CA PRO A 82 -1.35 2.21 -16.06
C PRO A 82 -2.30 3.08 -16.91
N ASP A 83 -3.07 2.44 -17.80
CA ASP A 83 -4.05 3.10 -18.67
C ASP A 83 -5.34 3.53 -17.95
N ILE A 84 -5.58 3.05 -16.73
CA ILE A 84 -6.79 3.40 -15.97
C ILE A 84 -6.55 4.75 -15.29
N PRO A 85 -7.28 5.82 -15.65
CA PRO A 85 -7.15 7.11 -14.97
C PRO A 85 -7.78 7.04 -13.58
N ALA A 86 -6.96 6.86 -12.55
CA ALA A 86 -7.44 6.72 -11.18
C ALA A 86 -6.41 7.16 -10.14
N ILE A 87 -6.91 7.56 -8.97
CA ILE A 87 -6.12 7.85 -7.77
C ILE A 87 -6.36 6.72 -6.78
N LEU A 88 -5.29 6.05 -6.36
CA LEU A 88 -5.37 5.02 -5.33
C LEU A 88 -5.15 5.67 -3.96
N LEU A 89 -6.03 5.39 -3.00
CA LEU A 89 -5.87 5.74 -1.59
C LEU A 89 -5.64 4.46 -0.80
N THR A 90 -4.46 4.34 -0.19
CA THR A 90 -4.07 3.19 0.62
C THR A 90 -3.68 3.64 2.03
N PRO A 91 -4.40 3.26 3.09
CA PRO A 91 -4.01 3.58 4.46
C PRO A 91 -2.79 2.78 4.92
N ILE A 92 -1.93 3.38 5.74
CA ILE A 92 -0.78 2.71 6.36
C ILE A 92 -1.16 2.39 7.81
N CYS A 93 -1.33 1.10 8.13
CA CYS A 93 -1.68 0.62 9.48
C CYS A 93 -2.84 1.41 10.13
N PRO A 94 -4.05 1.42 9.54
CA PRO A 94 -5.18 2.17 10.08
C PRO A 94 -5.65 1.58 11.42
N HIS A 95 -5.96 2.47 12.37
CA HIS A 95 -6.48 2.08 13.69
C HIS A 95 -8.01 1.84 13.68
N THR A 96 -8.60 1.70 12.49
CA THR A 96 -9.99 1.32 12.28
C THR A 96 -10.06 0.13 11.33
N LEU A 97 -10.94 -0.82 11.63
CA LEU A 97 -11.13 -2.04 10.83
C LEU A 97 -11.83 -1.76 9.48
N SER A 98 -12.55 -0.64 9.38
CA SER A 98 -13.36 -0.29 8.22
C SER A 98 -12.63 0.54 7.17
N PHE A 99 -11.45 1.10 7.48
CA PHE A 99 -10.72 1.91 6.50
C PHE A 99 -9.89 1.00 5.58
N ARG A 100 -10.43 0.78 4.38
CA ARG A 100 -9.85 -0.09 3.35
C ARG A 100 -9.25 0.75 2.22
N PRO A 101 -8.33 0.19 1.42
CA PRO A 101 -7.86 0.83 0.20
C PRO A 101 -9.03 1.15 -0.75
N MET A 102 -8.97 2.30 -1.41
CA MET A 102 -10.01 2.80 -2.32
C MET A 102 -9.39 3.28 -3.63
N ILE A 103 -10.15 3.17 -4.71
CA ILE A 103 -9.80 3.73 -6.02
C ILE A 103 -10.77 4.88 -6.29
N LEU A 104 -10.23 6.07 -6.50
CA LEU A 104 -10.94 7.31 -6.73
C LEU A 104 -10.72 7.77 -8.17
N SER A 105 -11.61 8.61 -8.69
CA SER A 105 -11.45 9.20 -10.02
C SER A 105 -10.28 10.19 -10.03
N ASP A 106 -9.56 10.26 -11.15
CA ASP A 106 -8.47 11.22 -11.39
C ASP A 106 -8.95 12.67 -11.53
N THR A 107 -10.25 12.90 -11.75
CA THR A 107 -10.83 14.25 -11.79
C THR A 107 -11.06 14.84 -10.40
N LEU A 108 -10.99 14.02 -9.34
CA LEU A 108 -11.27 14.44 -7.97
C LEU A 108 -10.10 15.28 -7.42
N LEU A 109 -10.39 16.49 -6.94
CA LEU A 109 -9.39 17.29 -6.23
C LEU A 109 -9.34 16.86 -4.76
N LEU A 110 -8.28 16.16 -4.38
CA LEU A 110 -8.10 15.73 -3.00
C LEU A 110 -7.37 16.80 -2.20
N ARG A 111 -7.79 16.97 -0.94
CA ARG A 111 -7.12 17.82 0.03
C ARG A 111 -6.96 17.06 1.34
N VAL A 112 -5.73 16.95 1.82
CA VAL A 112 -5.42 16.34 3.11
C VAL A 112 -4.96 17.43 4.05
N SER A 113 -5.71 17.70 5.12
CA SER A 113 -5.34 18.71 6.11
C SER A 113 -4.98 18.10 7.46
N ILE A 114 -4.04 18.75 8.14
CA ILE A 114 -3.71 18.45 9.53
C ILE A 114 -4.63 19.32 10.39
N PRO A 115 -5.55 18.73 11.18
CA PRO A 115 -6.43 19.49 12.03
C PRO A 115 -5.65 20.39 13.00
N ARG A 116 -6.17 21.59 13.27
CA ARG A 116 -5.52 22.55 14.19
C ARG A 116 -5.36 22.01 15.61
N ASN A 117 -6.24 21.08 16.01
CA ASN A 117 -6.24 20.39 17.30
C ASN A 117 -5.41 19.08 17.29
N SER A 118 -4.72 18.77 16.19
CA SER A 118 -3.87 17.58 16.11
C SER A 118 -2.69 17.67 17.09
N ARG A 119 -2.44 16.56 17.80
CA ARG A 119 -1.37 16.46 18.80
C ARG A 119 0.03 16.41 18.18
N ALA A 120 0.13 16.02 16.91
CA ALA A 120 1.38 15.83 16.19
C ALA A 120 1.31 16.43 14.77
N THR A 121 2.48 16.77 14.24
CA THR A 121 2.68 17.10 12.84
C THR A 121 2.70 15.82 12.00
N ALA A 122 2.61 15.99 10.68
CA ALA A 122 2.76 14.90 9.71
C ALA A 122 3.89 15.26 8.74
N TYR A 123 4.42 14.26 8.04
CA TYR A 123 5.42 14.45 7.00
C TYR A 123 4.84 13.97 5.69
N CYS A 124 5.00 14.79 4.66
CA CYS A 124 4.70 14.39 3.30
C CYS A 124 5.99 14.06 2.55
N SER A 125 5.94 13.04 1.70
CA SER A 125 7.04 12.56 0.87
C SER A 125 6.52 12.35 -0.55
N PHE A 126 7.29 12.80 -1.52
CA PHE A 126 6.94 12.83 -2.94
C PHE A 126 7.86 11.87 -3.69
N ASP A 127 7.33 10.77 -4.23
CA ASP A 127 8.12 9.69 -4.87
C ASP A 127 9.26 9.13 -3.98
N GLY A 128 9.00 9.04 -2.67
CA GLY A 128 9.99 8.59 -1.68
C GLY A 128 11.12 9.60 -1.41
N LYS A 129 11.00 10.84 -1.89
CA LYS A 129 11.98 11.93 -1.72
C LYS A 129 11.28 13.18 -1.19
N GLY A 130 12.08 14.20 -0.87
CA GLY A 130 11.56 15.54 -0.55
C GLY A 130 10.63 15.55 0.66
N ARG A 131 11.08 14.99 1.79
CA ARG A 131 10.28 15.00 3.03
C ARG A 131 10.03 16.43 3.49
N VAL A 132 8.78 16.83 3.52
CA VAL A 132 8.34 18.15 4.02
C VAL A 132 7.42 17.96 5.21
N GLU A 133 7.74 18.63 6.32
CA GLU A 133 6.87 18.64 7.50
C GLU A 133 5.62 19.49 7.23
N LEU A 134 4.45 18.96 7.57
CA LEU A 134 3.17 19.64 7.57
C LEU A 134 2.71 19.88 9.01
N LYS A 135 2.47 21.15 9.34
CA LYS A 135 2.08 21.59 10.69
C LYS A 135 0.56 21.66 10.82
N GLN A 136 0.09 21.82 12.04
CA GLN A 136 -1.33 22.02 12.32
C GLN A 136 -1.89 23.20 11.52
N GLY A 137 -2.99 22.97 10.80
CA GLY A 137 -3.60 23.95 9.90
C GLY A 137 -3.08 23.91 8.46
N ASP A 138 -1.92 23.30 8.22
CA ASP A 138 -1.42 23.09 6.86
C ASP A 138 -2.24 22.01 6.15
N HIS A 139 -2.25 22.06 4.82
CA HIS A 139 -2.84 21.03 4.00
C HIS A 139 -2.07 20.84 2.71
N VAL A 140 -2.23 19.67 2.10
CA VAL A 140 -1.70 19.36 0.76
C VAL A 140 -2.87 19.05 -0.16
N THR A 141 -2.86 19.62 -1.34
CA THR A 141 -3.79 19.28 -2.42
C THR A 141 -3.14 18.32 -3.39
N ILE A 142 -3.93 17.41 -3.94
CA ILE A 142 -3.48 16.37 -4.86
C ILE A 142 -4.45 16.39 -6.05
N ALA A 143 -3.91 16.61 -7.23
CA ALA A 143 -4.65 16.58 -8.48
C ALA A 143 -3.89 15.79 -9.54
N ALA A 144 -4.60 15.21 -10.50
CA ALA A 144 -3.97 14.73 -11.71
C ALA A 144 -3.31 15.90 -12.46
N SER A 145 -2.02 15.76 -12.78
CA SER A 145 -1.25 16.76 -13.51
C SER A 145 -1.76 16.90 -14.93
N GLN A 146 -1.80 18.13 -15.44
CA GLN A 146 -2.15 18.43 -16.84
C GLN A 146 -1.11 17.88 -17.83
N TYR A 147 0.08 17.51 -17.34
CA TYR A 147 1.19 17.02 -18.14
C TYR A 147 1.50 15.54 -17.83
N PRO A 148 0.74 14.59 -18.40
CA PRO A 148 0.99 13.18 -18.19
C PRO A 148 2.39 12.80 -18.67
N PHE A 149 3.00 11.82 -18.00
CA PHE A 149 4.33 11.32 -18.35
C PHE A 149 4.25 10.33 -19.54
N PRO A 150 4.88 10.60 -20.69
CA PRO A 150 4.88 9.69 -21.83
C PRO A 150 5.78 8.48 -21.56
N THR A 151 5.26 7.28 -21.79
CA THR A 151 6.00 6.02 -21.65
C THR A 151 6.09 5.31 -23.00
N VAL A 152 7.25 4.75 -23.31
CA VAL A 152 7.45 3.90 -24.50
C VAL A 152 7.31 2.45 -24.06
N VAL A 153 6.42 1.71 -24.72
CA VAL A 153 6.23 0.27 -24.51
C VAL A 153 6.74 -0.51 -25.72
N SER A 154 7.35 -1.65 -25.44
CA SER A 154 7.87 -2.60 -26.42
C SER A 154 6.80 -3.55 -26.95
N SER A 155 5.81 -3.89 -26.11
CA SER A 155 4.67 -4.74 -26.48
C SER A 155 3.39 -4.33 -25.74
N PRO A 156 2.19 -4.66 -26.28
CA PRO A 156 0.92 -4.43 -25.58
C PRO A 156 0.77 -5.27 -24.29
N SER A 157 1.51 -6.38 -24.17
CA SER A 157 1.45 -7.28 -23.01
C SER A 157 2.51 -6.96 -21.94
N GLU A 158 3.38 -5.98 -22.18
CA GLU A 158 4.57 -5.73 -21.36
C GLU A 158 4.25 -5.55 -19.87
N TRP A 159 3.13 -4.91 -19.55
CA TRP A 159 2.69 -4.75 -18.17
C TRP A 159 2.40 -6.10 -17.48
N PHE A 160 1.59 -6.96 -18.12
CA PHE A 160 1.28 -8.29 -17.60
C PHE A 160 2.54 -9.15 -17.50
N ASP A 161 3.41 -9.11 -18.52
CA ASP A 161 4.68 -9.84 -18.53
C ASP A 161 5.59 -9.38 -17.37
N SER A 162 5.63 -8.08 -17.07
CA SER A 162 6.37 -7.51 -15.95
C SER A 162 5.81 -7.95 -14.60
N VAL A 163 4.48 -7.93 -14.43
CA VAL A 163 3.81 -8.39 -13.20
C VAL A 163 4.07 -9.88 -12.97
N SER A 164 3.90 -10.72 -13.99
CA SER A 164 4.16 -12.16 -13.91
C SER A 164 5.63 -12.45 -13.58
N ARG A 165 6.59 -11.74 -14.19
CA ARG A 165 8.01 -11.90 -13.94
C ARG A 165 8.43 -11.45 -12.53
N THR A 166 7.90 -10.32 -12.08
CA THR A 166 8.33 -9.67 -10.83
C THR A 166 7.65 -10.27 -9.60
N LEU A 167 6.34 -10.56 -9.68
CA LEU A 167 5.54 -11.06 -8.56
C LEU A 167 5.33 -12.58 -8.60
N ARG A 168 5.84 -13.28 -9.63
CA ARG A 168 5.51 -14.70 -9.91
C ARG A 168 4.00 -14.95 -9.89
N TRP A 169 3.27 -14.03 -10.52
CA TRP A 169 1.83 -13.95 -10.39
C TRP A 169 1.14 -15.23 -10.87
N ASN A 170 0.47 -15.92 -9.94
CA ASN A 170 -0.27 -17.16 -10.16
C ASN A 170 0.58 -18.32 -10.73
N THR A 171 1.89 -18.32 -10.47
CA THR A 171 2.73 -19.49 -10.76
C THR A 171 2.42 -20.60 -9.77
N ARG A 172 1.82 -21.70 -10.25
CA ARG A 172 1.52 -22.88 -9.44
C ARG A 172 2.54 -23.97 -9.75
N GLY A 173 3.14 -24.57 -8.72
CA GLY A 173 4.05 -25.72 -8.87
C GLY A 173 3.32 -26.98 -9.34
N VAL A 174 2.04 -27.11 -9.01
CA VAL A 174 1.17 -28.22 -9.42
C VAL A 174 -0.11 -27.62 -10.01
N MET A 175 -0.43 -27.97 -11.27
CA MET A 175 -1.75 -27.68 -11.83
C MET A 175 -2.77 -28.56 -11.12
N GLN A 176 -3.76 -27.93 -10.51
CA GLN A 176 -4.91 -28.64 -9.95
C GLN A 176 -5.57 -29.44 -11.09
N LYS A 177 -5.59 -30.78 -10.97
CA LYS A 177 -6.27 -31.63 -11.96
C LYS A 177 -7.72 -31.18 -12.06
N ALA A 178 -8.21 -31.04 -13.30
CA ALA A 178 -9.63 -30.82 -13.53
C ALA A 178 -10.41 -31.99 -12.90
N TRP A 179 -11.53 -31.69 -12.25
CA TRP A 179 -12.43 -32.71 -11.75
C TRP A 179 -12.99 -33.47 -12.95
N ASP A 180 -12.42 -34.63 -13.24
CA ASP A 180 -12.96 -35.57 -14.20
C ASP A 180 -13.96 -36.42 -13.42
N GLY A 181 -15.25 -36.33 -13.75
CA GLY A 181 -16.36 -36.84 -12.94
C GLY A 181 -16.47 -38.36 -12.82
N MET A 182 -15.35 -39.09 -12.77
CA MET A 182 -15.28 -40.53 -12.56
C MET A 182 -14.89 -40.82 -11.12
N GLU A 183 -15.79 -41.53 -10.44
CA GLU A 183 -15.68 -41.97 -9.05
C GLU A 183 -14.35 -42.69 -8.77
N GLU A 184 -13.81 -42.38 -7.60
CA GLU A 184 -12.58 -42.90 -7.02
C GLU A 184 -12.54 -44.44 -7.05
N ASN A 185 -11.49 -45.00 -7.65
CA ASN A 185 -10.92 -46.22 -7.10
C ASN A 185 -9.83 -45.76 -6.13
N GLN A 186 -10.04 -46.02 -4.85
CA GLN A 186 -9.16 -45.63 -3.75
C GLN A 186 -7.75 -46.19 -3.98
N GLU A 187 -6.82 -45.34 -4.38
CA GLU A 187 -5.41 -45.49 -4.02
C GLU A 187 -5.12 -44.41 -2.98
N GLU A 188 -4.65 -44.82 -1.81
CA GLU A 188 -4.28 -43.94 -0.71
C GLU A 188 -3.31 -42.87 -1.22
N VAL A 189 -3.81 -41.64 -1.39
CA VAL A 189 -2.96 -40.49 -1.67
C VAL A 189 -2.26 -40.16 -0.37
N GLU A 190 -0.99 -40.54 -0.29
CA GLU A 190 -0.05 -40.04 0.71
C GLU A 190 -0.04 -38.51 0.60
N TRP A 191 -0.61 -37.86 1.60
CA TRP A 191 -0.62 -36.39 1.67
C TRP A 191 0.79 -35.94 2.03
N ASP A 192 1.63 -35.73 1.01
CA ASP A 192 2.87 -34.96 1.14
C ASP A 192 2.50 -33.50 1.44
N ILE A 193 2.20 -33.25 2.72
CA ILE A 193 2.26 -31.91 3.26
C ILE A 193 3.73 -31.53 3.21
N ASP A 194 4.13 -30.84 2.15
CA ASP A 194 5.43 -30.17 2.06
C ASP A 194 5.50 -29.11 3.18
N THR A 195 5.87 -29.53 4.38
CA THR A 195 6.37 -28.64 5.42
C THR A 195 7.72 -28.12 4.94
N ASP A 196 7.68 -26.92 4.37
CA ASP A 196 8.81 -26.05 4.10
C ASP A 196 9.92 -26.68 3.24
N SER A 197 9.88 -26.40 1.92
CA SER A 197 11.11 -26.23 1.14
C SER A 197 11.88 -25.00 1.65
N ALA A 198 12.37 -25.09 2.88
CA ALA A 198 13.47 -24.29 3.37
C ALA A 198 14.69 -24.71 2.54
N CYS A 199 15.21 -23.75 1.78
CA CYS A 199 16.49 -23.85 1.08
C CYS A 199 17.61 -24.05 2.12
N TYR A 200 17.85 -25.28 2.55
CA TYR A 200 19.07 -25.65 3.25
C TYR A 200 20.13 -25.97 2.19
N GLY A 201 21.03 -25.01 1.97
CA GLY A 201 22.35 -25.31 1.41
C GLY A 201 23.05 -26.31 2.32
N SER A 202 23.59 -27.37 1.73
CA SER A 202 24.24 -28.47 2.42
C SER A 202 25.43 -28.02 3.29
N GLU A 203 25.29 -28.31 4.59
CA GLU A 203 26.26 -28.77 5.60
C GLU A 203 27.51 -27.95 5.94
N GLU A 204 27.57 -27.46 7.18
CA GLU A 204 28.60 -27.88 8.15
C GLU A 204 28.19 -27.55 9.60
N SER A 205 28.15 -28.60 10.45
CA SER A 205 28.28 -28.57 11.92
C SER A 205 27.25 -27.80 12.78
N SER A 206 26.36 -28.52 13.47
CA SER A 206 26.20 -28.38 14.93
C SER A 206 25.15 -29.35 15.49
N LEU A 207 25.64 -30.39 16.18
CA LEU A 207 24.89 -31.16 17.16
C LEU A 207 24.59 -30.26 18.38
N SER A 208 23.37 -29.77 18.54
CA SER A 208 22.89 -29.33 19.86
C SER A 208 21.39 -29.04 19.94
N ALA A 209 20.72 -29.84 20.78
CA ALA A 209 19.68 -29.47 21.74
C ALA A 209 18.30 -28.97 21.24
N SER A 210 17.28 -29.82 21.36
CA SER A 210 16.31 -29.70 22.48
C SER A 210 15.25 -30.82 22.52
N PRO A 211 14.61 -31.05 23.70
CA PRO A 211 14.10 -32.37 24.08
C PRO A 211 12.57 -32.48 24.26
N LEU A 212 12.12 -33.74 24.25
CA LEU A 212 11.00 -34.35 25.00
C LEU A 212 9.56 -33.87 24.72
N ARG A 213 8.89 -34.63 23.84
CA ARG A 213 7.43 -34.71 23.71
C ARG A 213 6.86 -35.52 24.90
N ARG A 214 6.04 -34.86 25.72
CA ARG A 214 5.28 -35.39 26.85
C ARG A 214 4.39 -36.56 26.38
N GLN A 215 4.69 -37.79 26.81
CA GLN A 215 3.81 -38.95 26.63
C GLN A 215 2.66 -38.85 27.64
N MET A 216 1.42 -38.75 27.17
CA MET A 216 0.25 -39.04 27.99
C MET A 216 0.04 -40.55 28.05
N SER A 217 -0.01 -41.04 29.29
CA SER A 217 -0.46 -42.38 29.68
C SER A 217 -1.93 -42.58 29.28
N MET A 218 -2.22 -43.73 28.66
CA MET A 218 -3.55 -44.34 28.67
C MET A 218 -3.37 -45.80 29.10
N LEU A 219 -3.87 -46.09 30.30
CA LEU A 219 -4.17 -47.44 30.77
C LEU A 219 -5.21 -48.10 29.85
N GLY A 220 -5.08 -49.42 29.64
CA GLY A 220 -6.13 -50.25 29.06
C GLY A 220 -5.72 -51.71 28.93
N MET A 221 -5.88 -52.44 30.04
CA MET A 221 -5.95 -53.91 30.25
C MET A 221 -5.04 -54.85 29.44
#